data_AF-A0A950CHZ3-F1
#
_entry.id   AF-A0A950CHZ3-F1
#
_cell.length_a   1.000
_cell.length_b   1.000
_cell.length_c   1.000
_cell.angle_alpha   90.00
_cell.angle_beta   90.00
_cell.angle_gamma   90.00
#
_symmetry.space_group_name_H-M   'P 1'
#
loop_
_entity.id
_entity.type
_entity.pdbx_description
1 polymer ?
#
loop_
_entity_poly.entity_id
_entity_poly.type
_entity_poly.pdbx_seq_one_letter_code
_entity_poly.pdbx_strand_id
1 'polypeptide(L)'
;MAVGPEYRFKLATYDSYVRLDFEYQSRNSWLAPVQDVRTSQDPVVGLANGLPGPYTLSARHFTSVRAGVTVHDWMISPFIDNVFNSQTVSNYALGQVDPYNPAGSPTQQQNVYVIRPRTFGITASWRL
;
A
#
# COMPACT_ATOMS: atom_id res chain seq x y z
N MET A 1 5.39 -10.73 2.35
CA MET A 1 6.54 -11.06 3.22
C MET A 1 7.03 -9.77 3.85
N ALA A 2 7.40 -9.79 5.13
CA ALA A 2 8.02 -8.64 5.80
C ALA A 2 9.28 -9.11 6.54
N VAL A 3 10.33 -8.29 6.51
CA VAL A 3 11.59 -8.50 7.25
C VAL A 3 11.99 -7.20 7.93
N GLY A 4 12.50 -7.29 9.17
CA GLY A 4 12.78 -6.12 9.98
C GLY A 4 14.04 -6.23 10.82
N PRO A 5 15.26 -5.98 10.29
CA PRO A 5 16.45 -5.92 11.11
C PRO A 5 16.40 -4.74 12.09
N GLU A 6 16.72 -5.01 13.36
CA GLU A 6 16.90 -4.02 14.41
C GLU A 6 18.33 -4.11 14.94
N TYR A 7 18.98 -2.96 15.07
CA TYR A 7 20.29 -2.80 15.68
C TYR A 7 20.16 -1.94 16.93
N ARG A 8 20.67 -2.45 18.05
CA ARG A 8 20.68 -1.78 19.35
C ARG A 8 22.10 -1.37 19.73
N PHE A 9 22.24 -0.18 20.26
CA PHE A 9 23.53 0.39 20.66
C PHE A 9 23.34 1.38 21.80
N LYS A 10 24.45 1.75 22.44
CA LYS A 10 24.45 2.89 23.37
C LYS A 10 24.96 4.14 22.65
N LEU A 11 24.17 5.20 22.67
CA LEU A 11 24.60 6.53 22.24
C LEU A 11 25.02 7.30 23.49
N ALA A 12 26.33 7.46 23.68
CA ALA A 12 26.91 7.89 24.95
C ALA A 12 26.43 6.99 26.12
N THR A 13 25.50 7.46 26.94
CA THR A 13 24.95 6.71 28.10
C THR A 13 23.55 6.15 27.82
N TYR A 14 22.91 6.56 26.72
CA TYR A 14 21.49 6.30 26.45
C TYR A 14 21.29 5.08 25.55
N ASP A 15 20.35 4.22 25.94
CA ASP A 15 19.97 3.06 25.13
C ASP A 15 19.24 3.53 23.88
N SER A 16 19.75 3.11 22.72
CA SER A 16 19.29 3.55 21.41
C SER A 16 19.10 2.36 20.48
N TYR A 17 18.23 2.54 19.49
CA TYR A 17 18.03 1.54 18.44
C TYR A 17 17.75 2.20 17.09
N VAL A 18 18.05 1.46 16.04
CA VAL A 18 17.60 1.73 14.67
C VAL A 18 17.02 0.44 14.11
N ARG A 19 15.87 0.56 13.47
CA ARG A 19 15.15 -0.53 12.84
C ARG A 19 14.78 -0.14 11.42
N LEU A 20 14.97 -1.08 10.50
CA LEU A 20 14.49 -0.98 9.13
C LEU A 20 13.48 -2.09 8.93
N ASP A 21 12.30 -1.78 8.42
CA ASP A 21 11.29 -2.76 8.04
C ASP A 21 11.07 -2.69 6.53
N PHE A 22 11.08 -3.86 5.89
CA PHE A 22 10.83 -4.01 4.46
C PHE A 22 9.71 -5.03 4.24
N GLU A 23 8.63 -4.58 3.61
CA GLU A 23 7.51 -5.39 3.19
C GLU A 23 7.51 -5.52 1.67
N TYR A 24 7.35 -6.75 1.19
CA TYR A 24 7.09 -7.06 -0.21
C TYR A 24 5.77 -7.82 -0.33
N GLN A 25 4.90 -7.33 -1.20
CA GLN A 25 3.68 -8.01 -1.59
C GLN A 25 3.73 -8.31 -3.08
N SER A 26 3.67 -9.60 -3.41
CA SER A 26 3.64 -10.08 -4.79
C SER A 26 2.35 -9.67 -5.48
N ARG A 27 2.42 -9.56 -6.82
CA ARG A 27 1.23 -9.57 -7.67
C ARG A 27 0.68 -10.98 -7.83
N ASN A 28 -0.57 -11.07 -8.27
CA ASN A 28 -1.11 -12.31 -8.77
C ASN A 28 -0.31 -12.75 -10.01
N SER A 29 0.13 -14.01 -10.04
CA SER A 29 0.89 -14.59 -11.16
C SER A 29 -0.01 -14.98 -12.33
N TRP A 30 -1.32 -15.06 -12.09
CA TRP A 30 -2.32 -15.48 -13.06
C TRP A 30 -3.38 -14.38 -13.20
N LEU A 31 -4.00 -14.31 -14.38
CA LEU A 31 -5.19 -13.47 -14.56
C LEU A 31 -6.31 -14.03 -13.68
N ALA A 32 -6.99 -13.16 -12.94
CA ALA A 32 -8.26 -13.54 -12.33
C ALA A 32 -9.28 -13.80 -13.46
N PRO A 33 -10.33 -14.62 -13.25
CA PRO A 33 -11.35 -14.86 -14.27
C PRO A 33 -11.94 -13.56 -14.84
N VAL A 34 -12.19 -12.57 -13.99
CA VAL A 34 -12.67 -11.24 -14.40
C VAL A 34 -11.71 -10.48 -15.32
N GLN A 35 -10.43 -10.89 -15.40
CA GLN A 35 -9.38 -10.29 -16.25
C GLN A 35 -9.04 -11.17 -17.47
N ASP A 36 -9.61 -12.37 -17.56
CA ASP A 36 -9.31 -13.33 -18.62
C ASP A 36 -10.44 -13.33 -19.67
N VAL A 37 -10.12 -12.77 -20.84
CA VAL A 37 -10.98 -12.67 -22.03
C VAL A 37 -11.55 -14.01 -22.52
N ARG A 38 -10.96 -15.13 -22.10
CA ARG A 38 -11.42 -16.48 -22.44
C ARG A 38 -12.51 -16.99 -21.52
N THR A 39 -12.88 -16.23 -20.49
CA THR A 39 -13.90 -16.62 -19.51
C THR A 39 -15.17 -15.77 -19.67
N SER A 40 -16.32 -16.34 -19.32
CA SER A 40 -17.60 -15.61 -19.32
C SER A 40 -17.71 -14.57 -18.21
N GLN A 41 -16.68 -14.43 -17.36
CA GLN A 41 -16.64 -13.49 -16.24
C GLN A 41 -15.90 -12.19 -16.60
N ASP A 42 -15.22 -12.12 -17.74
CA ASP A 42 -14.59 -10.88 -18.19
C ASP A 42 -15.67 -9.85 -18.57
N PRO A 43 -15.76 -8.71 -17.86
CA PRO A 43 -16.74 -7.68 -18.14
C PRO A 43 -16.51 -7.00 -19.50
N VAL A 44 -15.30 -7.10 -20.08
CA VAL A 44 -15.00 -6.53 -21.41
C VAL A 44 -15.70 -7.30 -22.53
N VAL A 45 -15.93 -8.61 -22.37
CA VAL A 45 -16.67 -9.43 -23.36
C VAL A 45 -18.16 -9.01 -23.45
N GLY A 46 -18.67 -8.24 -22.48
CA GLY A 46 -20.03 -7.69 -22.47
C GLY A 46 -20.14 -6.17 -22.66
N LEU A 47 -19.04 -5.41 -22.69
CA LEU A 47 -19.05 -3.94 -22.70
C LEU A 47 -18.30 -3.39 -23.92
N ALA A 48 -19.06 -3.10 -24.98
CA ALA A 48 -18.59 -2.64 -26.30
C ALA A 48 -17.92 -1.24 -26.36
N ASN A 49 -17.44 -0.67 -25.24
CA ASN A 49 -17.12 0.77 -25.16
C ASN A 49 -15.67 1.13 -24.82
N GLY A 50 -14.70 0.22 -24.93
CA GLY A 50 -13.26 0.57 -24.81
C GLY A 50 -12.86 1.17 -23.46
N LEU A 51 -13.64 0.91 -22.41
CA LEU A 51 -13.38 1.36 -21.04
C LEU A 51 -12.24 0.57 -20.40
N PRO A 52 -11.49 1.15 -19.44
CA PRO A 52 -10.45 0.42 -18.70
C PRO A 52 -11.08 -0.71 -17.89
N GLY A 53 -10.95 -1.94 -18.40
CA GLY A 53 -11.37 -3.14 -17.71
C GLY A 53 -10.51 -3.45 -16.48
N PRO A 54 -10.85 -4.51 -15.73
CA PRO A 54 -10.06 -4.95 -14.59
C PRO A 54 -8.63 -5.31 -15.03
N TYR A 55 -7.64 -4.98 -14.20
CA TYR A 55 -6.22 -5.18 -14.50
C TYR A 55 -5.49 -5.77 -13.31
N THR A 56 -4.44 -6.55 -13.58
CA THR A 56 -3.66 -7.16 -12.51
C THR A 56 -2.87 -6.09 -11.75
N LEU A 57 -3.03 -6.05 -10.43
CA LEU A 57 -2.26 -5.16 -9.57
C LEU A 57 -0.76 -5.47 -9.68
N SER A 58 0.07 -4.43 -9.72
CA SER A 58 1.52 -4.59 -9.69
C SER A 58 2.00 -5.07 -8.32
N ALA A 59 3.15 -5.75 -8.30
CA ALA A 59 3.82 -6.05 -7.04
C ALA A 59 4.22 -4.73 -6.36
N ARG A 60 4.18 -4.70 -5.04
CA ARG A 60 4.54 -3.52 -4.25
C ARG A 60 5.59 -3.84 -3.21
N HIS A 61 6.36 -2.82 -2.87
CA HIS A 61 7.29 -2.82 -1.76
C HIS A 61 7.00 -1.60 -0.88
N PHE A 62 7.19 -1.78 0.43
CA PHE A 62 7.03 -0.73 1.42
C PHE A 62 8.19 -0.81 2.40
N THR A 63 8.95 0.28 2.52
CA THR A 63 10.08 0.37 3.44
C THR A 63 9.79 1.43 4.48
N SER A 64 9.97 1.08 5.76
CA SER A 64 9.96 2.04 6.86
C SER A 64 11.25 1.96 7.66
N VAL A 65 11.63 3.10 8.23
CA VAL A 65 12.78 3.22 9.12
C VAL A 65 12.31 3.86 10.42
N ARG A 66 12.75 3.31 11.55
CA ARG A 66 12.48 3.86 12.87
C ARG A 66 13.78 3.93 13.65
N ALA A 67 13.99 5.02 14.35
CA ALA A 67 15.04 5.12 15.34
C ALA A 67 14.40 5.40 16.70
N GLY A 68 15.10 5.12 17.78
CA GLY A 68 14.67 5.58 19.08
C GLY A 68 15.80 5.66 20.09
N VAL A 69 15.61 6.49 21.10
CA VAL A 69 16.53 6.70 22.20
C VAL A 69 15.73 6.85 23.49
N THR A 70 16.22 6.22 24.54
CA THR A 70 15.69 6.37 25.90
C THR A 70 16.61 7.29 26.69
N VAL A 71 16.12 8.48 27.01
CA VAL A 71 16.81 9.51 27.80
C VAL A 71 16.08 9.67 29.11
N HIS A 72 16.65 9.14 30.20
CA HIS A 72 15.98 9.05 31.50
C HIS A 72 14.60 8.39 31.36
N ASP A 73 13.55 9.10 31.73
CA ASP A 73 12.16 8.64 31.72
C ASP A 73 11.48 8.82 30.35
N TRP A 74 12.15 9.47 29.40
CA TRP A 74 11.63 9.73 28.06
C TRP A 74 12.14 8.71 27.05
N MET A 75 11.21 8.15 26.28
CA MET A 75 11.51 7.41 25.07
C MET A 75 11.04 8.23 23.87
N ILE A 76 11.98 8.57 22.98
CA ILE A 76 11.71 9.33 21.76
C ILE A 76 12.02 8.43 20.57
N SER A 77 11.11 8.38 19.59
CA SER A 77 11.23 7.52 18.42
C SER A 77 10.72 8.18 17.14
N PRO A 78 11.59 8.80 16.33
CA PRO A 78 11.23 9.24 14.99
C PRO A 78 11.10 8.04 14.03
N PHE A 79 10.22 8.18 13.04
CA PHE A 79 10.05 7.21 11.97
C PHE A 79 9.81 7.88 10.62
N ILE A 80 10.17 7.15 9.58
CA ILE A 80 9.90 7.46 8.17
C ILE A 80 9.19 6.24 7.58
N ASP A 81 7.93 6.41 7.23
CA ASP A 81 7.14 5.43 6.48
C ASP A 81 7.24 5.70 4.98
N ASN A 82 7.21 4.64 4.17
CA ASN A 82 7.37 4.72 2.71
C ASN A 82 8.62 5.50 2.29
N VAL A 83 9.79 5.05 2.75
CA VAL A 83 11.09 5.71 2.53
C VAL A 83 11.33 6.00 1.05
N PHE A 84 10.92 5.13 0.13
CA PHE A 84 11.10 5.33 -1.31
C PHE A 84 9.97 6.09 -2.01
N ASN A 85 8.95 6.55 -1.26
CA ASN A 85 7.78 7.25 -1.78
C ASN A 85 7.08 6.48 -2.92
N SER A 86 6.96 5.15 -2.77
CA SER A 86 6.25 4.33 -3.74
C SER A 86 4.77 4.70 -3.75
N GLN A 87 4.18 4.85 -4.94
CA GLN A 87 2.75 5.15 -5.15
C GLN A 87 2.04 4.01 -5.91
N THR A 88 2.48 2.76 -5.68
CA THR A 88 1.85 1.60 -6.30
C THR A 88 0.38 1.49 -5.86
N VAL A 89 -0.50 1.26 -6.83
CA VAL A 89 -1.92 0.94 -6.58
C VAL A 89 -1.99 -0.35 -5.77
N SER A 90 -2.57 -0.26 -4.58
CA SER A 90 -2.77 -1.40 -3.67
C SER A 90 -4.09 -2.12 -3.91
N ASN A 91 -5.08 -1.39 -4.42
CA ASN A 91 -6.39 -1.92 -4.76
C ASN A 91 -7.11 -0.97 -5.72
N TYR A 92 -8.13 -1.47 -6.40
CA TYR A 92 -9.10 -0.64 -7.10
C TYR A 92 -10.50 -1.24 -6.95
N ALA A 93 -11.52 -0.40 -7.09
CA ALA A 93 -12.91 -0.82 -7.17
C ALA A 93 -13.54 -0.23 -8.44
N LEU A 94 -14.22 -1.07 -9.20
CA LEU A 94 -15.03 -0.66 -10.34
C LEU A 94 -16.47 -0.44 -9.87
N GLY A 95 -17.00 0.74 -10.11
CA GLY A 95 -18.34 1.18 -9.74
C GLY A 95 -19.42 0.77 -10.73
N GLN A 96 -20.67 1.15 -10.41
CA GLN A 96 -21.89 0.70 -11.08
C GLN A 96 -21.82 0.86 -12.61
N VAL A 97 -21.90 -0.27 -13.29
CA VAL A 97 -22.37 -0.34 -14.68
C VAL A 97 -23.88 -0.57 -14.57
N ASP A 98 -24.67 0.36 -15.09
CA ASP A 98 -26.13 0.20 -15.23
C ASP A 98 -26.49 0.17 -16.73
N PRO A 99 -26.49 -1.02 -17.35
CA PRO A 99 -26.82 -1.17 -18.76
C PRO A 99 -28.27 -0.78 -19.08
N TYR A 100 -29.14 -0.68 -18.07
CA TYR A 100 -30.56 -0.40 -18.21
C TYR A 100 -30.92 1.03 -17.78
N ASN A 101 -29.92 1.89 -17.54
CA ASN A 101 -30.16 3.28 -17.20
C ASN A 101 -30.96 3.96 -18.33
N PRO A 102 -32.16 4.51 -18.05
CA PRO A 102 -32.99 5.19 -19.04
C PRO A 102 -32.32 6.40 -19.71
N ALA A 103 -31.30 6.97 -19.07
CA ALA A 103 -30.49 8.07 -19.60
C ALA A 103 -29.25 7.62 -20.41
N GLY A 104 -29.09 6.32 -20.63
CA GLY A 104 -27.91 5.69 -21.24
C GLY A 104 -26.94 5.14 -20.20
N SER A 105 -26.26 4.04 -20.53
CA SER A 105 -25.32 3.39 -19.61
C SER A 105 -24.16 4.34 -19.28
N PRO A 106 -23.91 4.66 -17.99
CA PRO A 106 -22.80 5.52 -17.61
C PRO A 106 -21.45 4.85 -17.88
N THR A 107 -20.41 5.66 -18.03
CA THR A 107 -19.02 5.15 -18.03
C THR A 107 -18.69 4.57 -16.66
N GLN A 108 -17.92 3.48 -16.66
CA GLN A 108 -17.56 2.78 -15.42
C GLN A 108 -16.70 3.69 -14.54
N GLN A 109 -17.18 4.00 -13.34
CA GLN A 109 -16.38 4.68 -12.33
C GLN A 109 -15.27 3.74 -11.83
N GLN A 110 -14.07 4.27 -11.65
CA GLN A 110 -12.96 3.53 -11.06
C GLN A 110 -12.39 4.28 -9.85
N ASN A 111 -12.43 3.64 -8.69
CA ASN A 111 -11.81 4.14 -7.47
C ASN A 111 -10.46 3.43 -7.28
N VAL A 112 -9.38 4.20 -7.20
CA VAL A 112 -8.02 3.67 -7.07
C VAL A 112 -7.51 3.97 -5.66
N TYR A 113 -6.97 2.95 -5.00
CA TYR A 113 -6.38 3.05 -3.67
C TYR A 113 -4.87 2.89 -3.77
N VAL A 114 -4.14 3.84 -3.18
CA VAL A 114 -2.68 3.84 -3.13
C VAL A 114 -2.21 3.83 -1.68
N ILE A 115 -1.01 3.33 -1.45
CA ILE A 115 -0.36 3.48 -0.15
C ILE A 115 -0.09 4.96 0.14
N ARG A 116 -0.03 5.31 1.43
CA ARG A 116 0.28 6.69 1.84
C ARG A 116 1.64 7.12 1.27
N PRO A 117 1.79 8.39 0.83
CA PRO A 117 3.09 8.95 0.46
C PRO A 117 4.11 8.86 1.60
N ARG A 118 5.38 9.18 1.30
CA ARG A 118 6.43 9.26 2.33
C ARG A 118 5.96 10.10 3.51
N THR A 119 5.93 9.50 4.70
CA THR A 119 5.38 10.10 5.90
C THR A 119 6.44 10.11 6.99
N PHE A 120 6.62 11.28 7.62
CA PHE A 120 7.52 11.45 8.75
C PHE A 120 6.68 11.56 10.02
N GLY A 121 7.14 10.96 11.11
CA GLY A 121 6.48 11.06 12.40
C GLY A 121 7.43 10.87 13.55
N ILE A 122 6.96 11.24 14.74
CA ILE A 122 7.69 11.11 15.99
C ILE A 122 6.73 10.56 17.02
N THR A 123 7.17 9.55 17.76
CA THR A 123 6.50 9.07 18.96
C THR A 123 7.35 9.44 20.17
N ALA A 124 6.74 10.05 21.18
CA ALA A 124 7.39 10.32 22.45
C ALA A 124 6.50 9.79 23.58
N SER A 125 7.11 9.08 24.53
CA SER A 125 6.42 8.55 25.71
C SER A 125 7.27 8.82 26.95
N TRP A 126 6.61 9.17 28.04
CA TRP A 126 7.24 9.42 29.33
C TRP A 126 6.75 8.37 30.32
N ARG A 127 7.67 7.80 31.11
CA ARG A 127 7.35 6.80 32.13
C ARG A 127 7.82 7.27 33.50
N LEU A 128 6.86 7.51 34.39
CA LEU A 128 7.07 7.79 35.83
C LEU A 128 7.46 6.53 36.61
#